data_AF-A0A957A8V2-F1
#
_entry.id   AF-A0A957A8V2-F1
#
_cell.length_a   1.000
_cell.length_b   1.000
_cell.length_c   1.000
_cell.angle_alpha   90.00
_cell.angle_beta   90.00
_cell.angle_gamma   90.00
#
_symmetry.space_group_name_H-M   'P 1'
#
loop_
_entity.id
_entity.type
_entity.pdbx_description
1 polymer ?
#
loop_
_entity_poly.entity_id
_entity_poly.type
_entity_poly.pdbx_seq_one_letter_code
_entity_poly.pdbx_strand_id
1 'polypeptide(L)' 'LLVNRAPLVRCPVVFIMQWNDERFTRDGSLALFDLFGTRDKRLLSYLGAHAEMPEEGRKAGRAFVAERLKAM' A
#
# COMPACT_ATOMS: atom_id res chain seq x y z
N LEU A 1 -9.88 2.44 14.08
CA LEU A 1 -8.87 3.42 14.57
C LEU A 1 -8.01 3.99 13.44
N LEU A 2 -7.42 3.17 12.56
CA LEU A 2 -6.57 3.64 11.45
C LEU A 2 -7.32 4.44 10.36
N VAL A 3 -8.54 4.05 10.02
CA VAL A 3 -9.39 4.68 8.99
C VAL A 3 -9.54 6.20 9.20
N ASN A 4 -9.82 6.64 10.43
CA ASN A 4 -9.99 8.07 10.75
C ASN A 4 -8.68 8.88 10.68
N ARG A 5 -7.53 8.22 10.64
CA ARG A 5 -6.20 8.85 10.57
C ARG A 5 -5.62 8.83 9.16
N ALA A 6 -6.12 7.98 8.26
CA ALA A 6 -5.65 7.91 6.87
C ALA A 6 -5.63 9.26 6.13
N PRO A 7 -6.60 10.18 6.33
CA PRO A 7 -6.56 11.51 5.70
C PRO A 7 -5.36 12.38 6.12
N LEU A 8 -4.69 12.04 7.24
CA LEU A 8 -3.51 12.75 7.71
C LEU A 8 -2.22 12.32 7.00
N VAL A 9 -2.25 11.21 6.25
CA VAL A 9 -1.10 10.74 5.46
C VAL A 9 -1.01 11.55 4.17
N ARG A 10 -0.07 12.51 4.14
CA ARG A 10 0.13 13.46 3.02
C ARG A 10 1.46 13.27 2.27
N CYS A 11 2.33 12.38 2.72
CA CYS A 11 3.55 12.02 1.98
C CYS A 11 3.24 11.11 0.77
N PRO A 12 4.18 10.89 -0.16
CA PRO A 12 4.03 9.87 -1.20
C PRO A 12 3.81 8.47 -0.62
N VAL A 13 2.90 7.69 -1.21
CA VAL A 13 2.53 6.35 -0.71
C VAL A 13 2.61 5.28 -1.81
N VAL A 14 3.22 4.14 -1.49
CA VAL A 14 2.96 2.86 -2.17
C VAL A 14 2.21 1.95 -1.20
N PHE A 15 1.00 1.54 -1.57
CA PHE A 15 0.17 0.63 -0.79
C PHE A 15 0.15 -0.74 -1.48
N ILE A 16 0.67 -1.76 -0.81
CA ILE A 16 0.83 -3.10 -1.36
C ILE A 16 -0.09 -4.04 -0.60
N MET A 17 -0.95 -4.78 -1.30
CA MET A 17 -1.91 -5.70 -0.69
C MET A 17 -1.98 -7.04 -1.42
N GLN A 18 -2.34 -8.09 -0.68
CA GLN A 18 -2.68 -9.37 -1.28
C GLN A 18 -4.15 -9.38 -1.73
N TRP A 19 -4.42 -9.93 -2.92
CA TRP A 19 -5.76 -9.94 -3.52
C TRP A 19 -6.70 -10.93 -2.82
N ASN A 20 -6.14 -12.01 -2.28
CA ASN A 20 -6.84 -13.09 -1.58
C ASN A 20 -6.46 -13.13 -0.09
N ASP A 21 -6.08 -11.97 0.47
CA ASP A 21 -5.64 -11.85 1.86
C ASP A 21 -6.72 -12.36 2.83
N GLU A 22 -6.36 -13.36 3.63
CA GLU A 22 -7.24 -14.00 4.62
C GLU A 22 -7.35 -13.20 5.92
N ARG A 23 -6.48 -12.20 6.12
CA ARG A 23 -6.40 -11.38 7.34
C ARG A 23 -7.04 -10.01 7.15
N PHE A 24 -6.94 -9.46 5.95
CA PHE A 24 -7.48 -8.17 5.58
C PHE A 24 -8.44 -8.29 4.40
N THR A 25 -9.70 -7.92 4.61
CA THR A 25 -10.67 -7.90 3.51
C THR A 25 -10.21 -6.98 2.39
N ARG A 26 -10.41 -7.39 1.13
CA ARG A 26 -10.10 -6.57 -0.05
C ARG A 26 -10.76 -5.19 0.03
N ASP A 27 -12.05 -5.16 0.32
CA ASP A 27 -12.82 -3.90 0.38
C ASP A 27 -12.33 -2.98 1.48
N GLY A 28 -11.95 -3.52 2.64
CA GLY A 28 -11.36 -2.74 3.73
C GLY A 28 -10.01 -2.11 3.35
N SER A 29 -9.17 -2.85 2.62
CA SER A 29 -7.89 -2.34 2.09
C SER A 29 -8.09 -1.24 1.05
N LEU A 30 -9.06 -1.41 0.14
CA LEU A 30 -9.41 -0.39 -0.86
C LEU A 30 -9.99 0.87 -0.21
N ALA A 31 -10.91 0.71 0.76
CA ALA A 31 -11.48 1.82 1.51
C ALA A 31 -10.40 2.61 2.28
N LEU A 32 -9.41 1.94 2.86
CA LEU A 32 -8.27 2.61 3.50
C LEU A 32 -7.43 3.39 2.47
N PHE A 33 -7.17 2.81 1.30
CA PHE A 33 -6.41 3.46 0.24
C PHE A 33 -7.08 4.75 -0.24
N ASP A 34 -8.40 4.74 -0.42
CA ASP A 34 -9.18 5.90 -0.84
C ASP A 34 -9.06 7.06 0.15
N LEU A 35 -8.98 6.76 1.44
CA LEU A 35 -8.91 7.74 2.52
C LEU A 35 -7.54 8.42 2.69
N PHE A 36 -6.46 7.92 2.07
CA PHE A 36 -5.17 8.61 2.14
C PHE A 36 -5.26 10.02 1.56
N GLY A 37 -4.78 11.01 2.32
CA GLY A 37 -4.87 12.44 1.99
C GLY A 37 -3.90 12.91 0.90
N THR A 38 -2.95 12.08 0.49
CA THR A 38 -2.05 12.36 -0.65
C THR A 38 -2.70 12.03 -1.99
N ARG A 39 -2.36 12.80 -3.03
CA ARG A 39 -2.65 12.45 -4.43
C ARG A 39 -1.51 11.64 -5.07
N ASP A 40 -0.32 11.68 -4.49
CA ASP A 40 0.83 10.88 -4.92
C ASP A 40 0.77 9.51 -4.22
N LYS A 41 -0.18 8.68 -4.66
CA LYS A 41 -0.39 7.33 -4.16
C LYS A 41 -0.53 6.32 -5.28
N ARG A 42 0.00 5.13 -5.06
CA ARG A 42 -0.05 3.98 -5.97
C ARG A 42 -0.53 2.76 -5.17
N LEU A 43 -1.41 1.96 -5.75
CA LEU A 43 -1.82 0.66 -5.21
C LEU A 43 -1.25 -0.45 -6.07
N LEU A 44 -0.58 -1.41 -5.44
CA LEU A 44 -0.12 -2.64 -6.06
C LEU A 44 -0.84 -3.80 -5.39
N SER A 45 -1.36 -4.73 -6.20
CA SER A 45 -1.94 -5.95 -5.67
C SER A 45 -1.40 -7.18 -6.38
N TYR A 46 -1.16 -8.23 -5.60
CA TYR A 46 -0.67 -9.51 -6.06
C TYR A 46 -1.62 -10.63 -5.58
N LEU A 47 -1.75 -11.69 -6.37
CA LEU A 47 -2.57 -12.85 -5.98
C LEU A 47 -1.93 -13.61 -4.82
N GLY A 48 -2.77 -14.32 -4.04
CA GLY A 48 -2.33 -15.18 -2.93
C GLY A 48 -2.78 -14.70 -1.55
N ALA A 49 -2.53 -15.54 -0.56
CA ALA A 49 -2.75 -15.30 0.87
C ALA A 49 -1.76 -14.25 1.41
N HIS A 50 -2.01 -13.74 2.61
CA HIS A 50 -1.29 -12.62 3.23
C HIS A 50 0.24 -12.78 3.21
N ALA A 51 0.73 -13.99 3.48
CA ALA A 51 2.16 -14.29 3.55
C ALA A 51 2.82 -14.61 2.20
N GLU A 52 2.05 -14.65 1.11
CA GLU A 52 2.49 -15.10 -0.22
C GLU A 52 2.93 -13.96 -1.14
N MET A 53 3.37 -12.83 -0.56
CA MET A 53 3.85 -11.70 -1.36
C MET A 53 4.99 -12.17 -2.30
N PRO A 54 4.87 -11.97 -3.63
CA PRO A 54 5.94 -12.36 -4.54
C PRO A 54 7.14 -11.41 -4.39
N GLU A 55 8.33 -11.86 -4.82
CA GLU A 55 9.56 -11.07 -4.68
C GLU A 55 9.50 -9.75 -5.47
N GLU A 56 8.79 -9.72 -6.59
CA GLU A 56 8.55 -8.49 -7.34
C GLU A 56 7.80 -7.43 -6.53
N GLY A 57 6.83 -7.82 -5.70
CA GLY A 57 6.11 -6.91 -4.80
C GLY A 57 7.03 -6.37 -3.72
N ARG A 58 7.88 -7.22 -3.13
CA ARG A 58 8.90 -6.78 -2.17
C ARG A 58 9.90 -5.81 -2.83
N LYS A 59 10.35 -6.11 -4.05
CA LYS A 59 11.25 -5.26 -4.82
C LYS A 59 10.61 -3.91 -5.15
N ALA A 60 9.33 -3.87 -5.54
CA ALA A 60 8.61 -2.64 -5.81
C ALA A 60 8.57 -1.71 -4.58
N GLY A 61 8.28 -2.27 -3.39
CA GLY A 61 8.31 -1.50 -2.14
C GLY A 61 9.69 -0.90 -1.84
N ARG A 62 10.77 -1.69 -1.98
CA ARG A 62 12.15 -1.20 -1.78
C ARG A 62 12.53 -0.13 -2.80
N ALA A 63 12.18 -0.33 -4.07
CA ALA A 63 12.48 0.63 -5.14
C ALA A 63 11.78 1.97 -4.90
N PHE A 64 10.51 1.95 -4.50
CA PHE A 64 9.76 3.16 -4.18
C PHE A 64 10.44 3.98 -3.08
N VAL A 65 10.83 3.33 -1.98
CA VAL A 65 11.51 4.02 -0.87
C VAL A 65 12.85 4.60 -1.34
N ALA A 66 13.64 3.84 -2.10
CA ALA A 66 14.91 4.31 -2.62
C ALA A 66 14.77 5.51 -3.59
N GLU A 67 13.74 5.52 -4.43
CA GLU A 67 13.41 6.65 -5.32
C GLU A 67 13.03 7.90 -4.51
N ARG A 68 12.14 7.76 -3.52
CA ARG A 68 11.61 8.89 -2.76
C ARG A 68 12.62 9.48 -1.79
N LEU A 69 13.49 8.68 -1.17
CA LEU A 69 14.52 9.18 -0.26
C LEU A 69 15.67 9.89 -0.98
N LYS A 70 15.93 9.58 -2.25
CA LYS A 70 16.93 10.30 -3.07
C LYS A 70 16.43 11.65 -3.60
N ALA A 71 15.11 11.82 -3.67
CA ALA A 71 14.46 13.03 -4.15
C ALA A 71 14.15 14.04 -3.03
N MET A 72 14.57 13.75 -1.79
CA MET A 72 14.47 14.63 -0.62
C MET A 72 15.75 15.44 -0.41
#